data_AF-A0A167UZF1-F1
#
_entry.id   AF-A0A167UZF1-F1
#
_cell.length_a   1.000
_cell.length_b   1.000
_cell.length_c   1.000
_cell.angle_alpha   90.00
_cell.angle_beta   90.00
_cell.angle_gamma   90.00
#
_symmetry.space_group_name_H-M   'P 1'
#
loop_
_entity.id
_entity.type
_entity.pdbx_description
1 polymer ?
#
loop_
_entity_poly.entity_id
_entity_poly.type
_entity_poly.pdbx_seq_one_letter_code
_entity_poly.pdbx_strand_id
1 'polypeptide(L)'
;MGQVIATFEKKGIKIEAVVDGKRAYLVAQGVKAKAEALKHDQHGWLYRIAYEKEFIKLFGVKHSVIQLVHESAEVAKQLINEAVKQEKEAKKRAIEEKFNALSDDFGVQLVWGTDVQRVRTPEDLSEHDFFKQAIETMQRAKWRSEDIEKSLGRKADDVDWGDYSIRHEFNITLGELKQLVAQAEAVAQQKEEEAAQKKKATEAALQAKFEEAKRTGEKVEIRRWTVDCYDPREECDIDIVIEYAMPDGTLKVERHHTW
;
A
#
# COMPACT_ATOMS: atom_id res chain seq x y z
N MET A 1 -28.41 21.89 5.21
CA MET A 1 -28.25 23.36 5.28
C MET A 1 -26.80 23.60 5.65
N GLY A 2 -26.07 24.41 4.87
CA GLY A 2 -24.67 24.70 5.15
C GLY A 2 -24.50 25.50 6.44
N GLN A 3 -23.42 25.24 7.18
CA GLN A 3 -23.05 25.96 8.39
C GLN A 3 -22.24 27.20 8.00
N VAL A 4 -22.71 28.39 8.40
CA VAL A 4 -21.92 29.62 8.30
C VAL A 4 -20.83 29.56 9.37
N ILE A 5 -19.57 29.56 8.96
CA ILE A 5 -18.41 29.40 9.85
C ILE A 5 -17.71 30.73 10.15
N ALA A 6 -17.87 31.72 9.27
CA ALA A 6 -17.33 33.06 9.46
C ALA A 6 -18.02 34.07 8.54
N THR A 7 -17.92 35.34 8.93
CA THR A 7 -18.31 36.48 8.11
C THR A 7 -17.20 37.51 8.14
N PHE A 8 -16.73 37.94 6.99
CA PHE A 8 -15.62 38.88 6.88
C PHE A 8 -15.82 39.85 5.71
N GLU A 9 -15.07 40.94 5.69
CA GLU A 9 -15.18 41.97 4.66
C GLU A 9 -13.90 42.05 3.82
N LYS A 10 -14.05 42.18 2.50
CA LYS A 10 -12.92 42.43 1.60
C LYS A 10 -13.32 43.45 0.53
N LYS A 11 -12.59 44.55 0.43
CA LYS A 11 -12.86 45.66 -0.51
C LYS A 11 -14.31 46.19 -0.40
N GLY A 12 -14.85 46.34 0.81
CA GLY A 12 -16.23 46.82 1.01
C GLY A 12 -17.32 45.76 0.82
N ILE A 13 -16.94 44.51 0.50
CA ILE A 13 -17.88 43.42 0.23
C ILE A 13 -17.89 42.49 1.43
N LYS A 14 -19.06 42.36 2.07
CA LYS A 14 -19.32 41.36 3.11
C LYS A 14 -19.43 39.98 2.49
N ILE A 15 -18.65 39.04 3.00
CA ILE A 15 -18.51 37.67 2.53
C ILE A 15 -18.81 36.73 3.70
N GLU A 16 -19.66 35.76 3.45
CA GLU A 16 -19.98 34.68 4.38
C GLU A 16 -19.30 33.40 3.92
N ALA A 17 -18.48 32.81 4.78
CA ALA A 17 -17.90 31.50 4.56
C ALA A 17 -18.84 30.43 5.08
N VAL A 18 -19.25 29.52 4.19
CA VAL A 18 -20.23 28.47 4.47
C VAL A 18 -19.62 27.11 4.15
N VAL A 19 -19.67 26.18 5.09
CA VAL A 19 -19.31 24.77 4.86
C VAL A 19 -20.58 23.96 4.72
N ASP A 20 -20.69 23.20 3.63
CA ASP A 20 -21.85 22.35 3.34
C ASP A 20 -21.33 20.98 2.90
N GLY A 21 -21.32 20.03 3.85
CA GLY A 21 -20.69 18.73 3.72
C GLY A 21 -19.19 18.84 3.41
N LYS A 22 -18.78 18.28 2.28
CA LYS A 22 -17.37 18.22 1.84
C LYS A 22 -16.88 19.47 1.08
N ARG A 23 -17.68 20.54 1.05
CA ARG A 23 -17.40 21.71 0.20
C ARG A 23 -17.49 22.99 1.01
N ALA A 24 -16.56 23.91 0.76
CA ALA A 24 -16.66 25.28 1.20
C ALA A 24 -17.25 26.14 0.09
N TYR A 25 -18.04 27.13 0.51
CA TYR A 25 -18.62 28.15 -0.34
C TYR A 25 -18.36 29.52 0.27
N LEU A 26 -18.18 30.52 -0.58
CA LEU A 26 -18.21 31.91 -0.20
C LEU A 26 -19.48 32.54 -0.77
N VAL A 27 -20.25 33.22 0.06
CA VAL A 27 -21.48 33.91 -0.32
C VAL A 27 -21.28 35.41 -0.15
N ALA A 28 -21.50 36.18 -1.21
CA ALA A 28 -21.38 37.63 -1.17
C ALA A 28 -22.43 38.25 -2.08
N GLN A 29 -23.18 39.24 -1.58
CA GLN A 29 -24.25 39.92 -2.33
C GLN A 29 -25.25 38.95 -3.01
N GLY A 30 -25.55 37.82 -2.36
CA GLY A 30 -26.43 36.78 -2.91
C GLY A 30 -25.78 35.81 -3.91
N VAL A 31 -24.54 36.06 -4.33
CA VAL A 31 -23.77 35.16 -5.21
C VAL A 31 -23.02 34.14 -4.38
N LYS A 32 -23.24 32.85 -4.65
CA LYS A 32 -22.56 31.72 -4.00
C LYS A 32 -21.49 31.15 -4.94
N ALA A 33 -20.24 31.10 -4.49
CA ALA A 33 -19.12 30.53 -5.23
C ALA A 33 -18.50 29.35 -4.50
N LYS A 34 -18.13 28.29 -5.22
CA LYS A 34 -17.33 27.20 -4.65
C LYS A 34 -15.93 27.70 -4.33
N ALA A 35 -15.44 27.36 -3.13
CA ALA A 35 -14.11 27.74 -2.68
C ALA A 35 -13.30 26.52 -2.20
N GLU A 36 -12.00 26.53 -2.50
CA GLU A 36 -11.03 25.58 -1.97
C GLU A 36 -10.31 26.23 -0.78
N ALA A 37 -10.43 25.64 0.40
CA ALA A 37 -9.64 26.05 1.56
C ALA A 37 -8.25 25.43 1.50
N LEU A 38 -7.22 26.28 1.41
CA LEU A 38 -5.82 25.88 1.20
C LEU A 38 -4.90 26.65 2.15
N LYS A 39 -3.76 26.05 2.49
CA LYS A 39 -2.67 26.70 3.21
C LYS A 39 -1.60 27.12 2.21
N HIS A 40 -1.27 28.41 2.19
CA HIS A 40 -0.20 28.99 1.39
C HIS A 40 1.02 29.26 2.28
N ASP A 41 2.21 28.90 1.81
CA ASP A 41 3.44 28.95 2.62
C ASP A 41 3.75 30.34 3.18
N GLN A 42 3.48 31.39 2.39
CA GLN A 42 3.79 32.78 2.78
C GLN A 42 2.63 33.56 3.39
N HIS A 43 1.38 33.14 3.14
CA HIS A 43 0.19 33.95 3.43
C HIS A 43 -0.78 33.26 4.40
N GLY A 44 -0.44 32.06 4.87
CA GLY A 44 -1.30 31.28 5.74
C GLY A 44 -2.52 30.75 5.00
N TRP A 45 -3.66 30.71 5.68
CA TRP A 45 -4.88 30.10 5.16
C TRP A 45 -5.65 31.04 4.23
N LEU A 46 -6.10 30.50 3.09
CA LEU A 46 -6.86 31.23 2.09
C LEU A 46 -7.96 30.39 1.45
N TYR A 47 -8.94 31.08 0.89
CA TYR A 47 -9.91 30.53 -0.04
C TYR A 47 -9.48 30.80 -1.47
N ARG A 48 -9.34 29.74 -2.27
CA ARG A 48 -9.14 29.84 -3.71
C ARG A 48 -10.46 29.59 -4.42
N ILE A 49 -10.91 30.56 -5.20
CA ILE A 49 -12.10 30.47 -6.03
C ILE A 49 -11.65 30.50 -7.49
N ALA A 50 -12.07 29.52 -8.28
CA ALA A 50 -11.69 29.40 -9.68
C ALA A 50 -12.92 29.28 -10.56
N TYR A 51 -12.92 30.00 -11.69
CA TYR A 51 -13.93 29.94 -12.75
C TYR A 51 -15.35 30.41 -12.40
N GLU A 52 -15.56 30.95 -11.20
CA GLU A 52 -16.84 31.52 -10.76
C GLU A 52 -16.98 32.99 -11.20
N LYS A 53 -17.29 33.21 -12.49
CA LYS A 53 -17.26 34.54 -13.12
C LYS A 53 -18.09 35.60 -12.40
N GLU A 54 -19.28 35.24 -11.91
CA GLU A 54 -20.18 36.18 -11.24
C GLU A 54 -19.59 36.67 -9.92
N PHE A 55 -19.03 35.75 -9.13
CA PHE A 55 -18.41 36.07 -7.86
C PHE A 55 -17.11 36.87 -8.04
N ILE A 56 -16.29 36.50 -9.03
CA ILE A 56 -15.04 37.21 -9.33
C ILE A 56 -15.31 38.65 -9.80
N LYS A 57 -16.37 38.88 -10.58
CA LYS A 57 -16.79 40.21 -11.04
C LYS A 57 -17.06 41.17 -9.87
N LEU A 58 -17.54 40.67 -8.73
CA LEU A 58 -17.78 41.50 -7.54
C LEU A 58 -16.51 42.24 -7.08
N PHE A 59 -15.33 41.66 -7.28
CA PHE A 59 -14.05 42.25 -6.86
C PHE A 59 -13.37 43.12 -7.92
N GLY A 60 -13.98 43.29 -9.09
CA GLY A 60 -13.43 44.06 -10.21
C GLY A 60 -12.16 43.46 -10.82
N VAL A 61 -11.94 42.15 -10.66
CA VAL A 61 -10.73 41.46 -11.12
C VAL A 61 -10.99 40.76 -12.46
N LYS A 62 -10.04 40.85 -13.41
CA LYS A 62 -10.14 40.21 -14.74
C LYS A 62 -9.64 38.76 -14.79
N HIS A 63 -8.98 38.29 -13.73
CA HIS A 63 -8.43 36.94 -13.65
C HIS A 63 -9.52 35.89 -13.44
N SER A 64 -9.27 34.66 -13.90
CA SER A 64 -10.18 33.52 -13.70
C SER A 64 -10.13 32.91 -12.30
N VAL A 65 -9.19 33.36 -11.46
CA VAL A 65 -8.96 32.84 -10.11
C VAL A 65 -8.76 34.00 -9.15
N ILE A 66 -9.38 33.92 -7.98
CA ILE A 66 -9.15 34.85 -6.87
C ILE A 66 -8.76 34.06 -5.61
N GLN A 67 -7.82 34.62 -4.84
CA GLN A 67 -7.40 34.09 -3.56
C GLN A 67 -7.75 35.10 -2.46
N LEU A 68 -8.50 34.64 -1.46
CA LEU A 68 -8.94 35.46 -0.33
C LEU A 68 -8.34 34.89 0.95
N VAL A 69 -7.29 35.54 1.45
CA VAL A 69 -6.63 35.18 2.71
C VAL A 69 -7.59 35.48 3.86
N HIS A 70 -7.91 34.44 4.65
CA HIS A 70 -8.74 34.54 5.84
C HIS A 70 -8.55 33.31 6.72
N GLU A 71 -8.43 33.50 8.03
CA GLU A 71 -8.18 32.42 9.01
C GLU A 71 -9.30 31.36 9.04
N SER A 72 -10.53 31.75 8.72
CA SER A 72 -11.65 30.80 8.66
C SER A 72 -11.47 29.72 7.61
N ALA A 73 -10.56 29.88 6.64
CA ALA A 73 -10.21 28.81 5.72
C ALA A 73 -9.59 27.60 6.43
N GLU A 74 -8.90 27.79 7.56
CA GLU A 74 -8.45 26.69 8.40
C GLU A 74 -9.63 25.90 8.97
N VAL A 75 -10.57 26.61 9.61
CA VAL A 75 -11.78 26.02 10.20
C VAL A 75 -12.59 25.30 9.12
N ALA A 76 -12.72 25.91 7.93
CA ALA A 76 -13.36 25.27 6.78
C ALA A 76 -12.67 23.97 6.39
N LYS A 77 -11.33 23.97 6.32
CA LYS A 77 -10.55 22.79 5.97
C LYS A 77 -10.70 21.69 7.00
N GLN A 78 -10.68 22.02 8.29
CA GLN A 78 -10.88 21.07 9.39
C GLN A 78 -12.26 20.41 9.30
N LEU A 79 -13.33 21.21 9.17
CA LEU A 79 -14.70 20.70 9.03
C LEU A 79 -14.89 19.83 7.78
N ILE A 80 -14.31 20.23 6.64
CA ILE A 80 -14.34 19.42 5.41
C ILE A 80 -13.60 18.09 5.62
N ASN A 81 -12.42 18.12 6.22
CA ASN A 81 -11.65 16.90 6.48
C ASN A 81 -12.40 15.95 7.43
N GLU A 82 -13.04 16.50 8.47
CA GLU A 82 -13.89 15.74 9.38
C GLU A 82 -15.10 15.13 8.66
N ALA A 83 -15.81 15.91 7.84
CA ALA A 83 -16.93 15.41 7.04
C ALA A 83 -16.49 14.32 6.04
N VAL A 84 -15.33 14.48 5.41
CA VAL A 84 -14.74 13.45 4.54
C VAL A 84 -14.41 12.18 5.33
N LYS A 85 -13.84 12.32 6.53
CA LYS A 85 -13.52 11.20 7.41
C LYS A 85 -14.79 10.47 7.86
N GLN A 86 -15.79 11.18 8.35
CA GLN A 86 -17.07 10.62 8.78
C GLN A 86 -17.78 9.89 7.62
N GLU A 87 -17.79 10.45 6.41
CA GLU A 87 -18.40 9.77 5.25
C GLU A 87 -17.61 8.52 4.85
N LYS A 88 -16.27 8.55 4.92
CA LYS A 88 -15.44 7.36 4.68
C LYS A 88 -15.70 6.27 5.73
N GLU A 89 -15.81 6.64 7.01
CA GLU A 89 -16.12 5.71 8.10
C GLU A 89 -17.54 5.15 7.97
N ALA A 90 -18.53 5.99 7.62
CA ALA A 90 -19.89 5.56 7.35
C ALA A 90 -19.96 4.62 6.14
N LYS A 91 -19.22 4.93 5.07
CA LYS A 91 -19.10 4.04 3.90
C LYS A 91 -18.48 2.71 4.30
N LYS A 92 -17.35 2.72 5.03
CA LYS A 92 -16.69 1.50 5.51
C LYS A 92 -17.63 0.66 6.38
N ARG A 93 -18.35 1.30 7.32
CA ARG A 93 -19.35 0.63 8.16
C ARG A 93 -20.49 0.03 7.33
N ALA A 94 -21.01 0.76 6.35
CA ALA A 94 -22.07 0.23 5.48
C ALA A 94 -21.59 -0.97 4.65
N ILE A 95 -20.33 -0.96 4.18
CA ILE A 95 -19.74 -2.10 3.46
C ILE A 95 -19.53 -3.28 4.42
N GLU A 96 -19.04 -3.03 5.63
CA GLU A 96 -18.88 -4.04 6.69
C GLU A 96 -20.22 -4.70 7.08
N GLU A 97 -21.27 -3.90 7.25
CA GLU A 97 -22.63 -4.41 7.54
C GLU A 97 -23.15 -5.26 6.38
N LYS A 98 -22.93 -4.84 5.13
CA LYS A 98 -23.27 -5.64 3.94
C LYS A 98 -22.47 -6.94 3.88
N PHE A 99 -21.17 -6.89 4.15
CA PHE A 99 -20.30 -8.07 4.14
C PHE A 99 -20.72 -9.09 5.21
N ASN A 100 -21.02 -8.63 6.43
CA ASN A 100 -21.48 -9.49 7.50
C ASN A 100 -22.88 -10.09 7.25
N ALA A 101 -23.68 -9.48 6.37
CA ALA A 101 -24.96 -10.03 5.94
C ALA A 101 -24.83 -11.09 4.83
N LEU A 102 -23.63 -11.29 4.25
CA LEU A 102 -23.41 -12.31 3.22
C LEU A 102 -23.37 -13.71 3.84
N SER A 103 -24.02 -14.67 3.17
CA SER A 103 -23.84 -16.09 3.48
C SER A 103 -22.54 -16.61 2.88
N ASP A 104 -22.07 -17.74 3.39
CA ASP A 104 -20.91 -18.43 2.82
C ASP A 104 -21.17 -18.94 1.38
N ASP A 105 -22.43 -19.11 0.98
CA ASP A 105 -22.83 -19.48 -0.39
C ASP A 105 -22.78 -18.31 -1.38
N PHE A 106 -22.46 -17.09 -0.93
CA PHE A 106 -22.40 -15.92 -1.80
C PHE A 106 -21.31 -16.10 -2.87
N GLY A 107 -21.70 -16.02 -4.14
CA GLY A 107 -20.79 -16.19 -5.28
C GLY A 107 -19.84 -15.00 -5.46
N VAL A 108 -18.55 -15.29 -5.58
CA VAL A 108 -17.48 -14.35 -5.91
C VAL A 108 -16.63 -14.93 -7.04
N GLN A 109 -15.91 -14.08 -7.76
CA GLN A 109 -14.99 -14.53 -8.79
C GLN A 109 -13.55 -14.18 -8.42
N LEU A 110 -12.73 -15.20 -8.14
CA LEU A 110 -11.29 -15.04 -7.94
C LEU A 110 -10.58 -15.07 -9.29
N VAL A 111 -9.83 -14.02 -9.60
CA VAL A 111 -8.98 -13.93 -10.79
C VAL A 111 -7.53 -14.04 -10.33
N TRP A 112 -6.81 -15.03 -10.86
CA TRP A 112 -5.42 -15.31 -10.50
C TRP A 112 -4.54 -15.44 -11.74
N GLY A 113 -3.70 -14.46 -11.98
CA GLY A 113 -2.70 -14.43 -13.04
C GLY A 113 -1.35 -13.91 -12.55
N THR A 114 -0.38 -13.87 -13.45
CA THR A 114 0.96 -13.33 -13.16
C THR A 114 0.96 -11.82 -12.96
N ASP A 115 0.06 -11.11 -13.64
CA ASP A 115 -0.06 -9.65 -13.69
C ASP A 115 -1.24 -9.12 -12.86
N VAL A 116 -2.31 -9.91 -12.72
CA VAL A 116 -3.54 -9.52 -12.03
C VAL A 116 -3.97 -10.59 -11.04
N GLN A 117 -4.11 -10.19 -9.78
CA GLN A 117 -4.71 -11.00 -8.71
C GLN A 117 -5.77 -10.15 -8.01
N ARG A 118 -7.04 -10.57 -8.09
CA ARG A 118 -8.16 -9.83 -7.48
C ARG A 118 -9.36 -10.73 -7.25
N VAL A 119 -10.21 -10.35 -6.30
CA VAL A 119 -11.55 -10.90 -6.17
C VAL A 119 -12.54 -9.91 -6.79
N ARG A 120 -13.33 -10.35 -7.75
CA ARG A 120 -14.46 -9.58 -8.28
C ARG A 120 -15.70 -9.90 -7.45
N THR A 121 -16.36 -8.85 -7.01
CA THR A 121 -17.61 -8.84 -6.26
C THR A 121 -18.52 -7.76 -6.86
N PRO A 122 -19.80 -7.65 -6.45
CA PRO A 122 -20.57 -6.44 -6.69
C PRO A 122 -19.78 -5.18 -6.29
N GLU A 123 -19.97 -4.09 -7.04
CA GLU A 123 -19.14 -2.88 -7.01
C GLU A 123 -18.99 -2.30 -5.59
N ASP A 124 -20.06 -2.36 -4.80
CA ASP A 124 -20.11 -1.86 -3.43
C ASP A 124 -19.35 -2.69 -2.40
N LEU A 125 -19.08 -3.97 -2.68
CA LEU A 125 -18.33 -4.87 -1.79
C LEU A 125 -16.84 -4.96 -2.13
N SER A 126 -16.46 -4.54 -3.33
CA SER A 126 -15.08 -4.67 -3.82
C SER A 126 -14.05 -3.89 -2.98
N GLU A 127 -14.51 -2.88 -2.25
CA GLU A 127 -13.71 -2.06 -1.33
C GLU A 127 -13.57 -2.66 0.08
N HIS A 128 -14.19 -3.81 0.38
CA HIS A 128 -14.07 -4.42 1.69
C HIS A 128 -12.67 -4.99 1.93
N ASP A 129 -12.10 -4.73 3.13
CA ASP A 129 -10.71 -5.06 3.46
C ASP A 129 -10.40 -6.57 3.35
N PHE A 130 -11.39 -7.44 3.62
CA PHE A 130 -11.26 -8.89 3.50
C PHE A 130 -10.75 -9.34 2.13
N PHE A 131 -11.30 -8.82 1.02
CA PHE A 131 -10.92 -9.27 -0.33
C PHE A 131 -9.49 -8.89 -0.68
N LYS A 132 -9.05 -7.71 -0.22
CA LYS A 132 -7.65 -7.29 -0.37
C LYS A 132 -6.72 -8.16 0.46
N GLN A 133 -7.06 -8.39 1.74
CA GLN A 133 -6.27 -9.25 2.64
C GLN A 133 -6.20 -10.69 2.13
N ALA A 134 -7.28 -11.20 1.53
CA ALA A 134 -7.31 -12.55 0.94
C ALA A 134 -6.21 -12.71 -0.13
N ILE A 135 -6.10 -11.74 -1.05
CA ILE A 135 -5.07 -11.74 -2.09
C ILE A 135 -3.68 -11.60 -1.48
N GLU A 136 -3.48 -10.67 -0.53
CA GLU A 136 -2.19 -10.46 0.13
C GLU A 136 -1.71 -11.72 0.88
N THR A 137 -2.62 -12.42 1.57
CA THR A 137 -2.31 -13.68 2.26
C THR A 137 -1.90 -14.77 1.27
N MET A 138 -2.62 -14.93 0.17
CA MET A 138 -2.29 -15.92 -0.87
C MET A 138 -0.96 -15.60 -1.57
N GLN A 139 -0.67 -14.32 -1.81
CA GLN A 139 0.63 -13.85 -2.33
C GLN A 139 1.77 -14.16 -1.36
N ARG A 140 1.58 -13.90 -0.06
CA ARG A 140 2.57 -14.21 0.98
C ARG A 140 2.86 -15.71 1.06
N ALA A 141 1.83 -16.54 0.88
CA ALA A 141 1.96 -17.98 0.77
C ALA A 141 2.65 -18.43 -0.53
N LYS A 142 2.92 -17.51 -1.47
CA LYS A 142 3.47 -17.75 -2.81
C LYS A 142 2.64 -18.74 -3.63
N TRP A 143 1.32 -18.67 -3.50
CA TRP A 143 0.41 -19.56 -4.21
C TRP A 143 0.38 -19.27 -5.70
N ARG A 144 0.29 -20.34 -6.48
CA ARG A 144 0.05 -20.34 -7.93
C ARG A 144 -1.37 -20.84 -8.23
N SER A 145 -1.79 -20.75 -9.49
CA SER A 145 -3.10 -21.28 -9.90
C SER A 145 -3.23 -22.76 -9.58
N GLU A 146 -2.14 -23.55 -9.67
CA GLU A 146 -2.16 -24.97 -9.34
C GLU A 146 -2.43 -25.24 -7.85
N ASP A 147 -1.98 -24.36 -6.95
CA ASP A 147 -2.26 -24.48 -5.51
C ASP A 147 -3.75 -24.24 -5.22
N ILE A 148 -4.34 -23.26 -5.91
CA ILE A 148 -5.79 -22.97 -5.83
C ILE A 148 -6.59 -24.16 -6.36
N GLU A 149 -6.23 -24.67 -7.55
CA GLU A 149 -6.89 -25.83 -8.15
C GLU A 149 -6.83 -27.07 -7.24
N LYS A 150 -5.66 -27.31 -6.63
CA LYS A 150 -5.46 -28.41 -5.68
C LYS A 150 -6.32 -28.23 -4.44
N SER A 151 -6.40 -27.03 -3.87
CA SER A 151 -7.22 -26.75 -2.69
C SER A 151 -8.71 -26.89 -2.98
N LEU A 152 -9.17 -26.44 -4.15
CA LEU A 152 -10.58 -26.55 -4.54
C LEU A 152 -10.94 -27.96 -5.06
N GLY A 153 -9.95 -28.78 -5.41
CA GLY A 153 -10.16 -30.10 -6.00
C GLY A 153 -10.71 -30.05 -7.43
N ARG A 154 -10.55 -28.91 -8.13
CA ARG A 154 -11.05 -28.69 -9.50
C ARG A 154 -10.18 -27.69 -10.27
N LYS A 155 -10.30 -27.68 -11.60
CA LYS A 155 -9.63 -26.72 -12.48
C LYS A 155 -10.32 -25.34 -12.44
N ALA A 156 -9.62 -24.33 -12.94
CA ALA A 156 -10.20 -23.00 -13.20
C ALA A 156 -11.45 -23.11 -14.07
N ASP A 157 -12.43 -22.23 -13.83
CA ASP A 157 -13.68 -22.19 -14.60
C ASP A 157 -13.47 -21.56 -15.97
N ASP A 158 -12.53 -20.61 -16.06
CA ASP A 158 -12.08 -20.02 -17.32
C ASP A 158 -10.57 -19.74 -17.28
N VAL A 159 -9.95 -19.75 -18.46
CA VAL A 159 -8.53 -19.41 -18.62
C VAL A 159 -8.39 -18.46 -19.80
N ASP A 160 -8.04 -17.22 -19.50
CA ASP A 160 -7.76 -16.18 -20.49
C ASP A 160 -6.28 -16.17 -20.83
N TRP A 161 -5.96 -16.59 -22.06
CA TRP A 161 -4.63 -16.65 -22.66
C TRP A 161 -4.27 -15.34 -23.36
N GLY A 162 -4.49 -14.20 -22.70
CA GLY A 162 -4.15 -12.89 -23.26
C GLY A 162 -2.70 -12.81 -23.74
N ASP A 163 -2.43 -11.89 -24.67
CA ASP A 163 -1.17 -11.81 -25.43
C ASP A 163 0.13 -11.81 -24.59
N TYR A 164 0.06 -11.43 -23.30
CA TYR A 164 1.22 -11.34 -22.39
C TYR A 164 0.99 -11.96 -21.00
N SER A 165 -0.16 -12.58 -20.74
CA SER A 165 -0.51 -13.05 -19.40
C SER A 165 -1.54 -14.18 -19.45
N ILE A 166 -1.35 -15.21 -18.63
CA ILE A 166 -2.35 -16.25 -18.40
C ILE A 166 -3.12 -15.87 -17.14
N ARG A 167 -4.45 -15.75 -17.26
CA ARG A 167 -5.34 -15.47 -16.12
C ARG A 167 -6.29 -16.64 -15.93
N HIS A 168 -6.31 -17.18 -14.72
CA HIS A 168 -7.25 -18.21 -14.30
C HIS A 168 -8.41 -17.55 -13.55
N GLU A 169 -9.65 -17.78 -13.98
CA GLU A 169 -10.84 -17.31 -13.29
C GLU A 169 -11.53 -18.47 -12.57
N PHE A 170 -11.86 -18.27 -11.29
CA PHE A 170 -12.55 -19.22 -10.44
C PHE A 170 -13.82 -18.57 -9.90
N ASN A 171 -14.98 -19.10 -10.28
CA ASN A 171 -16.27 -18.76 -9.70
C ASN A 171 -16.47 -19.62 -8.45
N ILE A 172 -16.26 -19.03 -7.27
CA ILE A 172 -16.26 -19.72 -5.98
C ILE A 172 -17.27 -19.08 -5.03
N THR A 173 -17.61 -19.77 -3.96
CA THR A 173 -18.39 -19.18 -2.87
C THR A 173 -17.50 -18.41 -1.91
N LEU A 174 -18.09 -17.52 -1.11
CA LEU A 174 -17.38 -16.80 -0.06
C LEU A 174 -16.79 -17.77 0.99
N GLY A 175 -17.48 -18.88 1.28
CA GLY A 175 -16.99 -19.95 2.14
C GLY A 175 -15.74 -20.64 1.58
N GLU A 176 -15.75 -20.97 0.28
CA GLU A 176 -14.58 -21.52 -0.41
C GLU A 176 -13.41 -20.53 -0.38
N LEU A 177 -13.66 -19.23 -0.62
CA LEU A 177 -12.63 -18.20 -0.53
C LEU A 177 -12.03 -18.10 0.88
N LYS A 178 -12.85 -18.10 1.93
CA LYS A 178 -12.38 -18.11 3.33
C LYS A 178 -11.51 -19.34 3.61
N GLN A 179 -11.89 -20.51 3.10
CA GLN A 179 -11.11 -21.74 3.24
C GLN A 179 -9.76 -21.64 2.52
N LEU A 180 -9.71 -21.10 1.31
CA LEU A 180 -8.46 -20.85 0.58
C LEU A 180 -7.54 -19.92 1.38
N VAL A 181 -8.08 -18.82 1.92
CA VAL A 181 -7.31 -17.86 2.74
C VAL A 181 -6.76 -18.54 3.99
N ALA A 182 -7.55 -19.35 4.69
CA ALA A 182 -7.09 -20.07 5.88
C ALA A 182 -5.95 -21.05 5.58
N GLN A 183 -6.04 -21.79 4.46
CA GLN A 183 -4.97 -22.67 4.02
C GLN A 183 -3.72 -21.90 3.61
N ALA A 184 -3.87 -20.78 2.90
CA ALA A 184 -2.77 -19.91 2.51
C ALA A 184 -2.06 -19.32 3.74
N GLU A 185 -2.82 -18.90 4.75
CA GLU A 185 -2.28 -18.40 6.01
C GLU A 185 -1.44 -19.47 6.72
N ALA A 186 -1.92 -20.71 6.81
CA ALA A 186 -1.16 -21.82 7.40
C ALA A 186 0.15 -22.09 6.63
N VAL A 187 0.13 -22.07 5.30
CA VAL A 187 1.32 -22.23 4.46
C VAL A 187 2.29 -21.06 4.65
N ALA A 188 1.79 -19.83 4.75
CA ALA A 188 2.60 -18.65 4.99
C ALA A 188 3.30 -18.73 6.35
N GLN A 189 2.56 -19.07 7.41
CA GLN A 189 3.10 -19.23 8.76
C GLN A 189 4.16 -20.33 8.82
N GLN A 190 3.91 -21.50 8.20
CA GLN A 190 4.90 -22.57 8.14
C GLN A 190 6.19 -22.12 7.45
N LYS A 191 6.09 -21.39 6.33
CA LYS A 191 7.27 -20.85 5.63
C LYS A 191 8.03 -19.82 6.46
N GLU A 192 7.32 -18.98 7.21
CA GLU A 192 7.93 -18.01 8.12
C GLU A 192 8.66 -18.71 9.27
N GLU A 193 8.05 -19.74 9.86
CA GLU A 193 8.67 -20.56 10.90
C GLU A 193 9.90 -21.32 10.39
N GLU A 194 9.81 -21.97 9.22
CA GLU A 194 10.94 -22.65 8.59
C GLU A 194 12.08 -21.66 8.28
N ALA A 195 11.76 -20.46 7.80
CA ALA A 195 12.75 -19.42 7.55
C ALA A 195 13.39 -18.94 8.85
N ALA A 196 12.60 -18.75 9.92
CA ALA A 196 13.11 -18.38 11.24
C ALA A 196 13.99 -19.47 11.85
N GLN A 197 13.62 -20.76 11.73
CA GLN A 197 14.43 -21.89 12.17
C GLN A 197 15.73 -21.97 11.37
N LYS A 198 15.68 -21.81 10.04
CA LYS A 198 16.89 -21.76 9.20
C LYS A 198 17.81 -20.62 9.61
N LYS A 199 17.27 -19.42 9.86
CA LYS A 199 18.05 -18.28 10.36
C LYS A 199 18.72 -18.58 11.70
N LYS A 200 17.98 -19.10 12.68
CA LYS A 200 18.54 -19.51 13.98
C LYS A 200 19.61 -20.59 13.83
N ALA A 201 19.40 -21.58 12.95
CA ALA A 201 20.38 -22.61 12.69
C ALA A 201 21.65 -22.05 12.03
N THR A 202 21.51 -21.12 11.08
CA THR A 202 22.66 -20.44 10.47
C THR A 202 23.42 -19.55 11.45
N GLU A 203 22.71 -18.84 12.33
CA GLU A 203 23.31 -18.02 13.38
C GLU A 203 24.04 -18.90 14.43
N ALA A 204 23.43 -20.01 14.83
CA ALA A 204 24.06 -20.96 15.75
C ALA A 204 25.30 -21.64 15.13
N ALA A 205 25.22 -22.01 13.83
CA ALA A 205 26.36 -22.55 13.10
C ALA A 205 27.50 -21.53 12.98
N LEU A 206 27.18 -20.27 12.70
CA LEU A 206 28.14 -19.17 12.68
C LEU A 206 28.78 -18.97 14.06
N GLN A 207 27.98 -18.95 15.13
CA GLN A 207 28.47 -18.80 16.49
C GLN A 207 29.40 -19.95 16.89
N ALA A 208 29.06 -21.20 16.53
CA ALA A 208 29.91 -22.36 16.78
C ALA A 208 31.27 -22.24 16.06
N LYS A 209 31.30 -21.67 14.85
CA LYS A 209 32.55 -21.40 14.11
C LYS A 209 33.42 -20.37 14.80
N PHE A 210 32.83 -19.32 15.39
CA PHE A 210 33.55 -18.35 16.21
C PHE A 210 34.09 -18.96 17.51
N GLU A 211 33.30 -19.81 18.18
CA GLU A 211 33.75 -20.52 19.39
C GLU A 211 34.88 -21.50 19.10
N GLU A 212 34.81 -22.21 17.97
CA GLU A 212 35.88 -23.09 17.50
C GLU A 212 37.17 -22.31 17.25
N ALA A 213 37.10 -21.20 16.51
CA ALA A 213 38.25 -20.34 16.24
C ALA A 213 38.89 -19.81 17.53
N LYS A 214 38.07 -19.39 18.49
CA LYS A 214 38.53 -18.92 19.80
C LYS A 214 39.20 -20.04 20.61
N ARG A 215 38.68 -21.27 20.52
CA ARG A 215 39.20 -22.44 21.24
C ARG A 215 40.50 -22.96 20.65
N THR A 216 40.62 -23.03 19.32
CA THR A 216 41.82 -23.53 18.64
C THR A 216 42.90 -22.46 18.51
N GLY A 217 42.52 -21.17 18.53
CA GLY A 217 43.43 -20.07 18.21
C GLY A 217 43.73 -19.95 16.71
N GLU A 218 43.02 -20.71 15.87
CA GLU A 218 43.19 -20.74 14.42
C GLU A 218 41.96 -20.15 13.71
N LYS A 219 42.14 -19.65 12.48
CA LYS A 219 41.02 -19.18 11.67
C LYS A 219 40.15 -20.36 11.22
N VAL A 220 38.83 -20.21 11.28
CA VAL A 220 37.89 -21.27 10.86
C VAL A 220 37.04 -20.78 9.69
N GLU A 221 36.97 -21.56 8.62
CA GLU A 221 36.19 -21.22 7.42
C GLU A 221 34.69 -21.23 7.73
N ILE A 222 34.02 -20.11 7.45
CA ILE A 222 32.57 -19.91 7.60
C ILE A 222 31.87 -20.33 6.31
N ARG A 223 32.30 -19.76 5.18
CA ARG A 223 31.74 -20.04 3.85
C ARG A 223 32.76 -19.71 2.76
N ARG A 224 32.58 -20.36 1.61
CA ARG A 224 33.37 -20.19 0.40
C ARG A 224 32.43 -20.05 -0.80
N TRP A 225 32.69 -19.06 -1.64
CA TRP A 225 31.92 -18.82 -2.86
C TRP A 225 32.80 -18.28 -3.97
N THR A 226 32.28 -18.25 -5.19
CA THR A 226 32.96 -17.72 -6.37
C THR A 226 32.34 -16.40 -6.80
N VAL A 227 33.16 -15.47 -7.29
CA VAL A 227 32.72 -14.17 -7.84
C VAL A 227 33.54 -13.86 -9.09
N ASP A 228 33.04 -13.00 -9.96
CA ASP A 228 33.77 -12.53 -11.14
C ASP A 228 35.09 -11.85 -10.73
N CYS A 229 36.17 -12.16 -11.45
CA CYS A 229 37.52 -11.62 -11.23
C CYS A 229 37.49 -10.08 -11.30
N TYR A 230 38.03 -9.42 -10.27
CA TYR A 230 37.97 -7.95 -10.12
C TYR A 230 39.19 -7.24 -10.73
N ASP A 231 40.27 -7.96 -11.01
CA ASP A 231 41.47 -7.38 -11.59
C ASP A 231 41.41 -7.43 -13.12
N PRO A 232 41.31 -6.29 -13.83
CA PRO A 232 41.28 -6.26 -15.28
C PRO A 232 42.63 -6.61 -15.94
N ARG A 233 43.70 -6.84 -15.16
CA ARG A 233 45.04 -7.19 -15.64
C ARG A 233 45.35 -8.68 -15.51
N GLU A 234 44.52 -9.44 -14.81
CA GLU A 234 44.68 -10.90 -14.72
C GLU A 234 43.79 -11.59 -15.75
N GLU A 235 44.28 -12.67 -16.36
CA GLU A 235 43.52 -13.53 -17.28
C GLU A 235 42.62 -14.52 -16.49
N CYS A 236 42.11 -14.14 -15.32
CA CYS A 236 41.12 -14.91 -14.59
C CYS A 236 39.70 -14.47 -14.91
N ASP A 237 38.80 -15.44 -15.06
CA ASP A 237 37.36 -15.16 -15.16
C ASP A 237 36.70 -15.12 -13.76
N ILE A 238 37.24 -15.88 -12.80
CA ILE A 238 36.59 -16.17 -11.52
C ILE A 238 37.59 -16.15 -10.36
N ASP A 239 37.18 -15.60 -9.22
CA ASP A 239 37.92 -15.66 -7.97
C ASP A 239 37.18 -16.48 -6.91
N ILE A 240 37.93 -17.20 -6.08
CA ILE A 240 37.41 -17.91 -4.90
C ILE A 240 37.53 -16.96 -3.69
N VAL A 241 36.39 -16.63 -3.09
CA VAL A 241 36.33 -15.84 -1.86
C VAL A 241 36.01 -16.76 -0.69
N ILE A 242 36.82 -16.67 0.36
CA ILE A 242 36.66 -17.43 1.59
C ILE A 242 36.51 -16.46 2.77
N GLU A 243 35.46 -16.63 3.54
CA GLU A 243 35.22 -15.87 4.77
C GLU A 243 35.54 -16.74 5.98
N TYR A 244 36.35 -16.21 6.88
CA TYR A 244 36.87 -16.88 8.07
C TYR A 244 36.38 -16.18 9.35
N ALA A 245 36.04 -16.98 10.35
CA ALA A 245 35.93 -16.56 11.75
C ALA A 245 37.33 -16.51 12.36
N MET A 246 37.73 -15.35 12.87
CA MET A 246 39.02 -15.16 13.53
C MET A 246 38.91 -15.41 15.04
N PRO A 247 39.99 -15.85 15.73
CA PRO A 247 39.98 -16.11 17.18
C PRO A 247 39.68 -14.89 18.05
N ASP A 248 39.95 -13.68 17.54
CA ASP A 248 39.66 -12.40 18.18
C ASP A 248 38.17 -11.98 18.06
N GLY A 249 37.36 -12.79 17.39
CA GLY A 249 35.93 -12.54 17.15
C GLY A 249 35.65 -11.70 15.90
N THR A 250 36.66 -11.36 15.11
CA THR A 250 36.48 -10.61 13.85
C THR A 250 36.23 -11.54 12.65
N LEU A 251 35.70 -10.96 11.57
CA LEU A 251 35.58 -11.64 10.27
C LEU A 251 36.76 -11.26 9.38
N LYS A 252 37.37 -12.25 8.72
CA LYS A 252 38.39 -12.03 7.70
C LYS A 252 37.95 -12.64 6.38
N VAL A 253 37.95 -11.85 5.32
CA VAL A 253 37.67 -12.31 3.95
C VAL A 253 38.99 -12.39 3.20
N GLU A 254 39.28 -13.55 2.61
CA GLU A 254 40.43 -13.77 1.73
C GLU A 254 39.90 -14.10 0.33
N ARG A 255 40.58 -13.56 -0.70
CA ARG A 255 40.22 -13.75 -2.11
C ARG A 255 41.41 -14.37 -2.83
N HIS A 256 41.14 -15.41 -3.60
CA HIS A 256 42.14 -16.18 -4.34
C HIS A 256 41.76 -16.20 -5.82
N HIS A 257 42.63 -15.64 -6.65
CA HIS A 257 42.51 -15.72 -8.10
C HIS A 257 42.72 -17.17 -8.57
N THR A 258 41.89 -17.64 -9.49
CA THR A 258 42.10 -18.95 -10.14
C THR A 258 42.96 -18.74 -11.38
N TRP A 259 44.26 -19.03 -11.25
CA TRP A 259 45.28 -18.97 -12.30
C TRP A 259 45.22 -20.18 -13.25
#